data_AF-A0A0V1H9L3-F1
#
_entry.id   AF-A0A0V1H9L3-F1
#
_cell.length_a   1.000
_cell.length_b   1.000
_cell.length_c   1.000
_cell.angle_alpha   90.00
_cell.angle_beta   90.00
_cell.angle_gamma   90.00
#
_symmetry.space_group_name_H-M   'P 1'
#
loop_
_entity.id
_entity.type
_entity.pdbx_description
1 polymer ?
#
loop_
_entity_poly.entity_id
_entity_poly.type
_entity_poly.pdbx_seq_one_letter_code
_entity_poly.pdbx_strand_id
1 'polypeptide(L)' 'MTAEIFVEWLKVVNAAMRQQHRKILLLLDNAPSHLNVELSNVKLEFLPAKSTSCLQTDGPWCYTTVQV' A
#
# COMPACT_ATOMS: atom_id res chain seq x y z
N MET A 1 3.68 -0.11 -11.73
CA MET A 1 4.22 -1.44 -11.37
C MET A 1 3.23 -2.49 -11.85
N THR A 2 3.66 -3.62 -12.40
CA THR A 2 2.73 -4.72 -12.71
C THR A 2 2.46 -5.54 -11.44
N ALA A 3 1.35 -6.27 -11.39
CA ALA A 3 1.01 -7.12 -10.26
C ALA A 3 2.09 -8.19 -9.98
N GLU A 4 2.68 -8.76 -11.04
CA GLU A 4 3.76 -9.73 -10.93
C GLU A 4 5.01 -9.15 -10.25
N ILE A 5 5.46 -7.98 -10.71
CA ILE A 5 6.64 -7.30 -10.12
C ILE A 5 6.36 -6.95 -8.66
N PHE A 6 5.13 -6.53 -8.33
CA PHE A 6 4.74 -6.22 -6.96
C PHE A 6 4.84 -7.44 -6.04
N VAL A 7 4.31 -8.58 -6.49
CA VAL A 7 4.33 -9.82 -5.71
C VAL A 7 5.76 -10.33 -5.50
N GLU A 8 6.60 -10.27 -6.54
CA GLU A 8 8.02 -10.65 -6.40
C GLU A 8 8.76 -9.74 -5.40
N TRP A 9 8.50 -8.44 -5.47
CA TRP A 9 9.05 -7.50 -4.49
C TRP A 9 8.57 -7.81 -3.06
N LEU A 10 7.29 -8.10 -2.85
CA LEU A 10 6.74 -8.47 -1.54
C LEU A 10 7.42 -9.71 -0.94
N LYS A 11 7.74 -10.71 -1.76
CA LYS A 11 8.48 -11.91 -1.31
C LYS A 11 9.85 -11.56 -0.76
N VAL A 12 10.59 -10.70 -1.46
CA VAL A 12 11.92 -10.23 -1.03
C VAL A 12 11.82 -9.46 0.28
N VAL A 13 10.86 -8.53 0.39
CA VAL A 13 10.64 -7.76 1.63
C VAL A 13 10.27 -8.68 2.79
N ASN A 14 9.34 -9.62 2.59
CA ASN A 14 8.95 -10.56 3.63
C ASN A 14 10.13 -11.44 4.09
N ALA A 15 10.97 -11.91 3.17
CA ALA A 15 12.17 -12.68 3.51
C ALA A 15 13.16 -11.84 4.34
N ALA A 16 13.39 -10.58 3.98
CA ALA A 16 14.23 -9.68 4.76
C ALA A 16 13.66 -9.45 6.18
N MET A 17 12.35 -9.22 6.30
CA MET A 17 11.70 -9.05 7.61
C MET A 17 11.74 -10.32 8.46
N ARG A 18 11.64 -11.50 7.84
CA ARG A 18 11.86 -12.80 8.50
C ARG A 18 13.27 -12.91 9.07
N GLN A 19 14.29 -12.61 8.27
CA GLN A 19 15.69 -12.67 8.71
C GLN A 19 15.98 -11.70 9.85
N GLN A 20 15.33 -10.53 9.86
CA GLN A 20 15.44 -9.55 10.93
C GLN A 20 14.57 -9.88 12.15
N HIS A 21 13.78 -10.96 12.13
CA HIS A 21 12.81 -11.31 13.17
C HIS A 21 11.81 -10.19 13.46
N ARG A 22 11.38 -9.44 12.44
CA ARG A 22 10.45 -8.31 12.56
C ARG A 22 9.14 -8.61 11.83
N LYS A 23 8.06 -8.03 12.35
CA LYS A 23 6.77 -7.95 11.65
C LYS A 23 6.48 -6.50 11.34
N ILE A 24 6.06 -6.21 10.11
CA ILE A 24 5.76 -4.86 9.65
C ILE A 24 4.36 -4.78 9.03
N LEU A 25 3.81 -3.57 9.02
CA LEU A 25 2.58 -3.22 8.33
C LEU A 25 2.95 -2.36 7.12
N LEU A 26 2.47 -2.73 5.93
CA LEU A 26 2.65 -1.96 4.72
C LEU A 26 1.29 -1.36 4.33
N LEU A 27 1.21 -0.03 4.35
CA LEU A 27 0.03 0.72 3.92
C LEU A 27 0.11 0.97 2.41
N LEU A 28 -0.93 0.59 1.67
CA LEU A 28 -0.99 0.65 0.21
C LEU A 28 -2.18 1.49 -0.26
N ASP A 29 -2.03 2.19 -1.37
CA ASP A 29 -3.15 2.74 -2.12
C ASP A 29 -3.90 1.63 -2.88
N ASN A 30 -5.13 1.93 -3.29
CA ASN A 30 -6.02 0.96 -3.97
C ASN A 30 -5.74 0.87 -5.48
N ALA A 31 -4.48 0.63 -5.86
CA ALA A 31 -4.09 0.43 -7.24
C ALA A 31 -4.40 -1.00 -7.72
N PRO A 32 -4.84 -1.22 -8.98
CA PRO A 32 -5.12 -2.56 -9.50
C PRO A 32 -3.94 -3.53 -9.46
N SER A 33 -2.71 -3.02 -9.46
CA SER A 33 -1.49 -3.82 -9.34
C SER A 33 -1.20 -4.31 -7.92
N HIS A 34 -1.83 -3.72 -6.90
CA HIS A 34 -1.60 -4.08 -5.50
C HIS A 34 -2.50 -5.25 -5.10
N LEU A 35 -2.00 -6.45 -5.38
CA LEU A 35 -2.68 -7.68 -4.98
C LEU A 35 -2.56 -7.90 -3.46
N ASN A 36 -3.68 -8.31 -2.85
CA ASN A 36 -3.67 -8.73 -1.46
C ASN A 36 -3.11 -10.16 -1.35
N VAL A 37 -1.95 -10.31 -0.72
CA VAL A 37 -1.24 -11.58 -0.56
C VAL A 37 -0.90 -11.79 0.91
N GLU A 38 -1.16 -12.99 1.40
CA GLU A 38 -0.80 -13.42 2.76
C GLU A 38 0.72 -13.65 2.88
N LEU A 39 1.34 -13.00 3.86
CA LEU A 39 2.78 -13.08 4.13
C LEU A 39 3.02 -13.24 5.63
N SER A 40 4.08 -13.95 6.01
CA SER A 40 4.32 -14.32 7.41
C SER A 40 4.73 -13.14 8.31
N ASN A 41 5.38 -12.12 7.74
CA ASN A 41 6.03 -11.03 8.46
C ASN A 41 5.67 -9.64 7.92
N VAL A 42 4.91 -9.57 6.83
CA VAL A 42 4.42 -8.32 6.26
C VAL A 42 2.91 -8.41 6.21
N LYS A 43 2.21 -7.50 6.88
CA LYS A 43 0.77 -7.37 6.74
C LYS A 43 0.47 -6.23 5.77
N LEU A 44 -0.41 -6.46 4.81
CA LEU A 44 -0.86 -5.43 3.88
C LEU A 44 -2.16 -4.81 4.40
N GLU A 45 -2.26 -3.49 4.36
CA GLU A 45 -3.49 -2.75 4.63
C GLU A 45 -3.71 -1.73 3.53
N PHE A 46 -4.93 -1.69 3.00
CA PHE A 46 -5.29 -0.83 1.89
C PHE A 46 -6.02 0.41 2.40
N LEU A 47 -5.61 1.58 1.91
CA LEU A 47 -6.31 2.81 2.18
C LEU A 47 -7.73 2.74 1.59
N PRO A 48 -8.73 3.37 2.23
CA PRO A 48 -10.09 3.44 1.69
C PRO A 48 -10.07 3.97 0.26
N ALA A 49 -10.83 3.31 -0.62
CA ALA A 49 -11.07 3.81 -1.97
C ALA A 49 -11.65 5.23 -1.85
N LYS A 50 -10.92 6.23 -2.38
CA LYS A 50 -11.07 7.70 -2.21
C LYS A 50 -10.12 8.38 -1.22
N SER A 51 -8.90 7.89 -1.04
CA SER A 51 -7.81 8.64 -0.40
C SER A 51 -6.81 9.22 -1.42
N THR A 52 -7.21 9.40 -2.68
CA THR A 52 -6.39 10.04 -3.73
C THR A 52 -6.83 11.49 -3.91
N SER A 53 -6.49 12.38 -2.98
CA SER A 53 -6.48 13.82 -3.31
C SER A 53 -5.79 14.72 -2.28
N CYS A 54 -5.68 14.34 -1.01
CA CYS A 54 -5.14 15.27 0.01
C CYS A 54 -3.74 14.93 0.54
N LEU A 55 -3.25 13.70 0.40
CA LEU A 55 -1.93 13.30 0.94
C LEU A 55 -0.80 13.35 -0.09
N GLN A 56 -1.11 13.52 -1.37
CA GLN A 56 -0.12 13.73 -2.42
C GLN A 56 -0.30 15.15 -2.96
N THR A 57 0.23 16.13 -2.21
CA THR A 57 0.20 17.54 -2.60
C THR A 57 1.19 17.79 -3.73
N ASP A 58 0.70 17.74 -4.96
CA ASP A 58 1.35 18.33 -6.15
C ASP A 58 0.45 19.39 -6.82
N GLY A 59 -0.40 20.11 -6.07
CA GLY A 59 -1.15 21.25 -6.63
C GLY A 59 -2.16 21.94 -5.69
N PRO A 60 -2.45 23.25 -5.87
CA PRO A 60 -3.07 24.10 -4.84
C PRO A 60 -4.62 24.14 -4.89
N TRP A 61 -5.31 23.05 -5.22
CA TRP A 61 -6.79 23.06 -5.23
C TRP A 61 -7.37 21.73 -4.74
N CYS A 62 -7.55 21.60 -3.43
CA CYS A 62 -8.47 20.63 -2.84
C CYS A 62 -9.78 21.34 -2.49
N TYR A 63 -10.76 21.29 -3.38
CA TYR A 63 -12.16 21.52 -3.02
C TYR A 63 -12.85 20.16 -3.00
N THR A 64 -13.15 19.65 -1.81
CA THR A 64 -14.16 18.60 -1.65
C THR A 64 -15.15 19.11 -0.62
N THR A 65 -16.31 19.54 -1.10
CA THR A 65 -17.50 19.74 -0.27
C THR A 65 -17.82 18.42 0.43
N VAL A 66 -17.67 18.39 1.75
CA VAL A 66 -18.23 17.33 2.57
C VAL A 66 -19.74 17.51 2.52
N GLN A 67 -20.43 16.64 1.78
CA GLN A 67 -21.85 16.45 2.06
C GLN A 67 -21.95 15.68 3.38
N VAL A 68 -22.45 16.39 4.39
CA VAL A 68 -22.97 15.84 5.64
C VAL A 68 -24.35 15.25 5.38
#